data_AF-A0A535NYF7-F1
#
_entry.id   AF-A0A535NYF7-F1
#
_cell.length_a   1.000
_cell.length_b   1.000
_cell.length_c   1.000
_cell.angle_alpha   90.00
_cell.angle_beta   90.00
_cell.angle_gamma   90.00
#
_symmetry.space_group_name_H-M   'P 1'
#
loop_
_entity.id
_entity.type
_entity.pdbx_description
1 polymer ?
#
loop_
_entity_poly.entity_id
_entity_poly.type
_entity_poly.pdbx_seq_one_letter_code
_entity_poly.pdbx_strand_id
1 'polypeptide(L)'
;MLIEAIETKALPQSLIAHRATLLRLGAAYEQVNAAFGQFGTDLLTASTRALNSTDESVYNSIESSIQNLTSERDTLASQIRAALNAAAFDNQPINEQQAKAWIAQAQSLLDRASALAAG
;
A
#
# COMPACT_ATOMS: atom_id res chain seq x y z
N MET A 1 -14.17 -6.72 2.98
CA MET A 1 -12.76 -6.27 3.15
C MET A 1 -11.89 -7.42 3.64
N LEU A 2 -10.58 -7.40 3.41
CA LEU A 2 -9.62 -8.37 3.99
C LEU A 2 -9.75 -8.41 5.52
N ILE A 3 -10.09 -7.26 6.13
CA ILE A 3 -10.36 -7.11 7.55
C ILE A 3 -11.56 -7.96 8.02
N GLU A 4 -12.67 -8.04 7.25
CA GLU A 4 -13.84 -8.87 7.60
C GLU A 4 -13.55 -10.37 7.50
N ALA A 5 -12.67 -10.76 6.57
CA ALA A 5 -12.23 -12.15 6.42
C ALA A 5 -11.32 -12.60 7.58
N ILE A 6 -10.63 -11.66 8.23
CA ILE A 6 -9.79 -11.90 9.42
C ILE A 6 -10.65 -12.08 10.68
N GLU A 7 -11.83 -11.45 10.77
CA GLU A 7 -12.72 -11.60 11.93
C GLU A 7 -13.51 -12.92 11.95
N THR A 8 -13.67 -13.56 10.79
CA THR A 8 -14.54 -14.74 10.63
C THR A 8 -13.81 -16.08 10.73
N LYS A 9 -12.48 -16.12 10.64
CA LYS A 9 -11.67 -17.34 10.81
C LYS A 9 -10.98 -17.35 12.18
N ALA A 10 -11.02 -18.50 12.86
CA ALA A 10 -10.28 -18.74 14.09
C ALA A 10 -8.78 -18.47 13.86
N LEU A 11 -8.33 -17.28 14.25
CA LEU A 11 -6.95 -16.85 14.04
C LEU A 11 -6.01 -17.76 14.84
N PRO A 12 -4.92 -18.30 14.24
CA PRO A 12 -3.84 -18.91 14.99
C PRO A 12 -3.43 -18.01 16.17
N GLN A 13 -3.12 -18.59 17.34
CA GLN A 13 -2.80 -17.83 18.56
C GLN A 13 -1.74 -16.75 18.37
N SER A 14 -0.80 -16.98 17.45
CA SER A 14 0.24 -16.02 17.09
C SER A 14 -0.27 -14.75 16.41
N LEU A 15 -1.41 -14.80 15.72
CA LEU A 15 -2.09 -13.64 15.14
C LEU A 15 -2.96 -12.89 16.17
N ILE A 16 -3.41 -13.58 17.23
CA ILE A 16 -4.20 -12.98 18.31
C ILE A 16 -3.35 -12.04 19.17
N ALA A 17 -2.08 -12.40 19.44
CA ALA A 17 -1.18 -11.63 20.30
C ALA A 17 -0.95 -10.17 19.83
N HIS A 18 -1.03 -9.91 18.51
CA HIS A 18 -0.79 -8.59 17.91
C HIS A 18 -1.96 -8.11 17.02
N ARG A 19 -3.20 -8.44 17.40
CA ARG A 19 -4.41 -8.15 16.60
C ARG A 19 -4.51 -6.69 16.14
N ALA A 20 -4.18 -5.72 16.99
CA ALA A 20 -4.24 -4.30 16.65
C ALA A 20 -3.27 -3.93 15.51
N THR A 21 -2.04 -4.45 15.53
CA THR A 21 -1.06 -4.22 14.47
C THR A 21 -1.49 -4.88 13.16
N LEU A 22 -2.08 -6.07 13.22
CA LEU A 22 -2.64 -6.75 12.05
C LEU A 22 -3.81 -6.00 11.41
N LEU A 23 -4.73 -5.46 12.22
CA LEU A 23 -5.82 -4.63 11.72
C LEU A 23 -5.30 -3.37 11.02
N ARG A 24 -4.30 -2.71 11.61
CA ARG A 24 -3.65 -1.54 10.99
C ARG A 24 -2.93 -1.91 9.70
N LEU A 25 -2.27 -3.06 9.65
CA LEU A 25 -1.60 -3.55 8.43
C LEU A 25 -2.62 -3.85 7.33
N GLY A 26 -3.74 -4.50 7.66
CA GLY A 26 -4.84 -4.76 6.73
C GLY A 26 -5.41 -3.46 6.15
N ALA A 27 -5.69 -2.47 6.99
CA ALA A 27 -6.18 -1.16 6.56
C ALA A 27 -5.16 -0.44 5.65
N ALA A 28 -3.88 -0.45 6.02
CA ALA A 28 -2.82 0.15 5.21
C ALA A 28 -2.70 -0.52 3.82
N TYR A 29 -2.76 -1.86 3.79
CA TYR A 29 -2.78 -2.63 2.54
C TYR A 29 -3.98 -2.27 1.66
N GLU A 30 -5.18 -2.19 2.24
CA GLU A 30 -6.38 -1.79 1.51
C GLU A 30 -6.29 -0.37 0.97
N GLN A 31 -5.75 0.57 1.74
CA GLN A 31 -5.62 1.97 1.33
C GLN A 31 -4.72 2.15 0.11
N VAL A 32 -3.60 1.42 0.01
CA VAL A 32 -2.68 1.50 -1.14
C VAL A 32 -3.12 0.64 -2.34
N ASN A 33 -4.01 -0.34 -2.14
CA ASN A 33 -4.54 -1.20 -3.21
C ASN A 33 -5.96 -0.87 -3.66
N ALA A 34 -6.65 0.04 -2.98
CA ALA A 34 -7.97 0.50 -3.39
C ALA A 34 -7.85 1.15 -4.79
N ALA A 35 -8.48 0.54 -5.79
CA ALA A 35 -8.44 1.00 -7.18
C ALA A 35 -8.90 2.47 -7.34
N PHE A 36 -9.79 2.93 -6.46
CA PHE A 36 -10.27 4.31 -6.38
C PHE A 36 -9.92 4.99 -5.05
N GLY A 37 -8.87 4.52 -4.37
CA GLY A 37 -8.36 5.14 -3.15
C GLY A 37 -7.46 6.35 -3.44
N GLN A 38 -7.10 7.06 -2.37
CA GLN A 38 -6.26 8.27 -2.40
C GLN A 38 -5.04 8.13 -3.33
N PHE A 39 -4.30 7.02 -3.20
CA PHE A 39 -3.12 6.76 -4.02
C PHE A 39 -3.43 6.82 -5.53
N GLY A 40 -4.47 6.12 -5.98
CA GLY A 40 -4.86 6.09 -7.40
C GLY A 40 -5.35 7.45 -7.90
N THR A 41 -6.16 8.14 -7.09
CA THR A 41 -6.67 9.48 -7.43
C THR A 41 -5.55 10.53 -7.53
N ASP A 42 -4.55 10.46 -6.65
CA ASP A 42 -3.39 11.35 -6.67
C ASP A 42 -2.53 11.12 -7.92
N LEU A 43 -2.23 9.87 -8.26
CA LEU A 43 -1.49 9.56 -9.49
C LEU A 43 -2.26 9.98 -10.75
N LEU A 44 -3.58 9.83 -10.77
CA LEU A 44 -4.42 10.31 -11.89
C LEU A 44 -4.37 11.83 -12.03
N THR A 45 -4.39 12.56 -10.90
CA THR A 45 -4.26 14.02 -10.88
C THR A 45 -2.90 14.44 -11.42
N ALA A 46 -1.82 13.80 -10.97
CA ALA A 46 -0.47 14.03 -11.45
C ALA A 46 -0.32 13.75 -12.96
N SER A 47 -0.84 12.62 -13.45
CA SER A 47 -0.79 12.28 -14.88
C SER A 47 -1.57 13.26 -15.74
N THR A 48 -2.73 13.74 -15.26
CA THR A 48 -3.50 14.78 -15.94
C THR A 48 -2.70 16.09 -16.04
N ARG A 49 -1.96 16.48 -15.00
CA ARG A 49 -1.06 17.63 -15.04
C ARG A 49 0.10 17.40 -16.03
N ALA A 50 0.68 16.20 -16.03
CA ALA A 50 1.74 15.84 -16.98
C ALA A 50 1.26 16.02 -18.44
N LEU A 51 0.08 15.48 -18.76
CA LEU A 51 -0.53 15.59 -20.10
C LEU A 51 -0.83 17.03 -20.52
N ASN A 52 -1.09 17.92 -19.57
CA ASN A 52 -1.32 19.35 -19.84
C ASN A 52 -0.03 20.16 -19.97
N SER A 53 1.14 19.58 -19.66
CA SER A 53 2.42 20.25 -19.79
C SER A 53 2.82 20.42 -21.26
N THR A 54 3.30 21.60 -21.61
CA THR A 54 3.99 21.83 -22.90
C THR A 54 5.49 21.55 -22.82
N ASP A 55 6.02 21.29 -21.63
CA ASP A 55 7.41 20.95 -21.37
C ASP A 55 7.55 19.43 -21.26
N GLU A 56 8.31 18.83 -22.18
CA GLU A 56 8.58 17.40 -22.26
C GLU A 56 9.37 16.89 -21.05
N SER A 57 10.24 17.72 -20.47
CA SER A 57 11.01 17.35 -19.28
C SER A 57 10.12 17.21 -18.04
N VAL A 58 9.12 18.08 -17.91
CA VAL A 58 8.10 18.02 -16.84
C VAL A 58 7.22 16.79 -17.02
N TYR A 59 6.76 16.53 -18.25
CA TYR A 59 5.99 15.32 -18.57
C TYR A 59 6.76 14.04 -18.17
N ASN A 60 7.99 13.90 -18.66
CA ASN A 60 8.81 12.71 -18.41
C ASN A 60 9.13 12.53 -16.92
N SER A 61 9.34 13.62 -16.18
CA SER A 61 9.62 13.57 -14.74
C SER A 61 8.42 13.06 -13.93
N ILE A 62 7.21 13.53 -14.25
CA ILE A 62 5.99 13.11 -13.56
C ILE A 62 5.69 11.64 -13.89
N GLU A 63 5.71 11.24 -15.16
CA GLU A 63 5.42 9.87 -15.57
C GLU A 63 6.43 8.87 -14.98
N SER A 64 7.73 9.23 -14.92
CA SER A 64 8.74 8.41 -14.23
C SER A 64 8.43 8.26 -12.73
N SER A 65 7.95 9.34 -12.09
CA SER A 65 7.56 9.30 -10.67
C SER A 65 6.33 8.41 -10.43
N ILE A 66 5.33 8.48 -11.31
CA ILE A 66 4.15 7.60 -11.29
C ILE A 66 4.56 6.14 -11.42
N GLN A 67 5.45 5.83 -12.37
CA GLN A 67 5.92 4.46 -12.62
C GLN A 67 6.68 3.90 -11.41
N ASN A 68 7.56 4.71 -10.82
CA ASN A 68 8.30 4.33 -9.61
C ASN A 68 7.35 4.07 -8.42
N LEU A 69 6.43 4.99 -8.14
CA LEU A 69 5.47 4.84 -7.05
C LEU A 69 4.59 3.60 -7.23
N THR A 70 4.16 3.32 -8.46
CA THR A 70 3.36 2.12 -8.79
C THR A 70 4.15 0.84 -8.53
N SER A 71 5.41 0.79 -8.96
CA SER A 71 6.29 -0.37 -8.74
C SER A 71 6.56 -0.63 -7.25
N GLU A 72 6.80 0.43 -6.47
CA GLU A 72 6.98 0.33 -5.02
C GLU A 72 5.70 -0.16 -4.32
N ARG A 73 4.53 0.37 -4.72
CA ARG A 73 3.23 -0.08 -4.22
C ARG A 73 3.02 -1.56 -4.52
N ASP A 74 3.23 -1.99 -5.75
CA ASP A 74 3.04 -3.39 -6.18
C ASP A 74 3.96 -4.34 -5.39
N THR A 75 5.20 -3.92 -5.15
CA THR A 75 6.16 -4.66 -4.33
C THR A 75 5.67 -4.80 -2.89
N LEU A 76 5.25 -3.70 -2.26
CA LEU A 76 4.74 -3.70 -0.89
C LEU A 76 3.48 -4.57 -0.77
N ALA A 77 2.53 -4.43 -1.70
CA ALA A 77 1.31 -5.21 -1.72
C ALA A 77 1.61 -6.72 -1.85
N SER A 78 2.54 -7.09 -2.73
CA SER A 78 2.95 -8.49 -2.89
C SER A 78 3.54 -9.06 -1.60
N GLN A 79 4.42 -8.30 -0.93
CA GLN A 79 5.03 -8.70 0.35
C GLN A 79 3.99 -8.90 1.46
N ILE A 80 3.09 -7.94 1.65
CA ILE A 80 2.04 -8.03 2.67
C ILE A 80 1.12 -9.22 2.39
N ARG A 81 0.70 -9.42 1.14
CA ARG A 81 -0.14 -10.55 0.74
C ARG A 81 0.54 -11.90 1.00
N ALA A 82 1.82 -12.03 0.65
CA ALA A 82 2.58 -13.25 0.91
C ALA A 82 2.67 -13.55 2.42
N ALA A 83 2.93 -12.54 3.23
CA ALA A 83 3.01 -12.69 4.68
C ALA A 83 1.66 -13.06 5.33
N LEU A 84 0.56 -12.45 4.86
CA LEU A 84 -0.79 -12.80 5.32
C LEU A 84 -1.15 -14.25 4.96
N ASN A 85 -0.81 -14.71 3.75
CA ASN A 85 -1.01 -16.09 3.33
C ASN A 85 -0.20 -17.07 4.20
N ALA A 86 1.10 -16.79 4.40
CA ALA A 86 1.96 -17.64 5.21
C ALA A 86 1.49 -17.73 6.68
N ALA A 87 0.98 -16.63 7.23
CA ALA A 87 0.43 -16.63 8.58
C ALA A 87 -0.91 -17.37 8.69
N ALA A 88 -1.72 -17.36 7.62
CA ALA A 88 -3.01 -18.04 7.61
C ALA A 88 -2.89 -19.56 7.37
N PHE A 89 -1.92 -20.00 6.56
CA PHE A 89 -1.87 -21.38 6.05
C PHE A 89 -0.60 -22.15 6.42
N ASP A 90 0.52 -21.46 6.66
CA ASP A 90 1.83 -22.09 6.86
C ASP A 90 2.33 -22.01 8.31
N ASN A 91 1.48 -21.57 9.26
CA ASN A 91 1.82 -21.31 10.66
C ASN A 91 3.03 -20.36 10.85
N GLN A 92 3.28 -19.47 9.90
CA GLN A 92 4.38 -18.50 9.95
C GLN A 92 3.86 -17.13 10.43
N PRO A 93 4.01 -16.78 11.72
CA PRO A 93 3.48 -15.52 12.22
C PRO A 93 4.17 -14.31 11.60
N ILE A 94 3.39 -13.25 11.38
CA ILE A 94 3.94 -11.97 10.94
C ILE A 94 4.72 -11.34 12.09
N ASN A 95 5.98 -10.99 11.84
CA ASN A 95 6.78 -10.23 12.77
C ASN A 95 6.20 -8.81 12.94
N GLU A 96 5.98 -8.39 14.19
CA GLU A 96 5.35 -7.09 14.48
C GLU A 96 6.16 -5.89 13.97
N GLN A 97 7.49 -5.94 14.05
CA GLN A 97 8.35 -4.86 13.56
C GLN A 97 8.29 -4.77 12.02
N GLN A 98 8.23 -5.90 11.34
CA GLN A 98 8.02 -5.95 9.89
C GLN A 98 6.66 -5.35 9.51
N ALA A 99 5.59 -5.69 10.24
CA ALA A 99 4.27 -5.11 10.03
C ALA A 99 4.27 -3.58 10.21
N LYS A 100 4.95 -3.07 11.24
CA LYS A 100 5.12 -1.62 11.46
C LYS A 100 5.90 -0.96 10.31
N ALA A 101 6.94 -1.61 9.80
CA ALA A 101 7.70 -1.12 8.66
C ALA A 101 6.85 -1.03 7.39
N TRP A 102 6.02 -2.03 7.10
CA TRP A 102 5.09 -2.00 5.97
C TRP A 102 4.02 -0.92 6.12
N ILE A 103 3.48 -0.70 7.32
CA ILE A 103 2.54 0.40 7.58
C ILE A 103 3.21 1.76 7.29
N ALA A 104 4.44 1.94 7.74
CA ALA A 104 5.19 3.17 7.47
C ALA A 104 5.48 3.37 5.97
N GLN A 105 5.81 2.29 5.25
CA GLN A 105 6.00 2.34 3.79
C GLN A 105 4.70 2.70 3.06
N ALA A 106 3.58 2.13 3.48
CA ALA A 106 2.26 2.47 2.91
C ALA A 106 1.94 3.96 3.11
N GLN A 107 2.18 4.50 4.31
CA GLN A 107 1.97 5.93 4.57
C GLN A 107 2.89 6.80 3.71
N SER A 108 4.18 6.44 3.60
CA SER A 108 5.14 7.16 2.75
C SER A 108 4.73 7.18 1.28
N LEU A 109 4.18 6.08 0.75
CA LEU A 109 3.65 6.02 -0.62
C LEU A 109 2.47 6.98 -0.82
N LEU A 110 1.55 7.05 0.15
CA LEU A 110 0.42 7.98 0.11
C LEU A 110 0.89 9.43 0.14
N ASP A 111 1.81 9.76 1.05
CA ASP A 111 2.33 11.12 1.19
C ASP A 111 3.07 11.57 -0.09
N ARG A 112 3.85 10.67 -0.71
CA ARG A 112 4.57 10.96 -1.97
C ARG A 112 3.65 11.07 -3.17
N ALA A 113 2.60 10.24 -3.25
CA ALA A 113 1.58 10.37 -4.29
C ALA A 113 0.86 11.72 -4.17
N SER A 114 0.46 12.10 -2.95
CA SER A 114 -0.19 13.39 -2.68
C SER A 114 0.72 14.58 -3.01
N ALA A 115 2.00 14.53 -2.64
CA ALA A 115 2.97 15.55 -3.00
C ALA A 115 3.15 15.66 -4.52
N LEU A 116 3.20 14.53 -5.22
CA LEU A 116 3.26 14.51 -6.68
C LEU A 116 1.99 15.12 -7.29
N ALA A 117 0.81 14.84 -6.74
CA ALA A 117 -0.46 15.42 -7.21
C ALA A 117 -0.54 16.94 -6.97
N ALA A 118 0.05 17.45 -5.89
CA ALA A 118 -0.01 18.86 -5.49
C ALA A 118 0.97 19.79 -6.23
N GLY A 119 1.97 19.23 -6.93
CA GLY A 119 3.00 19.98 -7.66
C GLY A 119 2.54 20.73 -8.91
#